data_AF-A0A497KRS6-F1
#
_entry.id   AF-A0A497KRS6-F1
#
_cell.length_a   1.000
_cell.length_b   1.000
_cell.length_c   1.000
_cell.angle_alpha   90.00
_cell.angle_beta   90.00
_cell.angle_gamma   90.00
#
_symmetry.space_group_name_H-M   'P 1'
#
loop_
_entity.id
_entity.type
_entity.pdbx_description
1 polymer ?
#
loop_
_entity_poly.entity_id
_entity_poly.type
_entity_poly.pdbx_seq_one_letter_code
_entity_poly.pdbx_strand_id
1 'polypeptide(L)' 'MPLIYYVACSVILFFIGVYCLIMKRNMIRLLMGLEIMMNAVNLNFIAFS' A
#
# COMPACT_ATOMS: atom_id res chain seq x y z
N MET A 1 -10.62 10.68 14.63
CA MET A 1 -9.23 10.91 14.18
C MET A 1 -9.28 11.53 12.79
N PRO A 2 -8.41 12.49 12.43
CA PRO A 2 -8.58 13.21 11.16
C PRO A 2 -8.37 12.27 9.98
N LEU A 3 -9.35 12.18 9.08
CA LEU A 3 -9.35 11.35 7.87
C LEU A 3 -8.03 11.51 7.07
N ILE A 4 -7.46 12.71 7.12
CA ILE A 4 -6.20 13.09 6.47
C ILE A 4 -5.03 12.15 6.81
N TYR A 5 -4.94 11.68 8.07
CA TYR A 5 -3.84 10.80 8.50
C TYR A 5 -3.98 9.40 7.93
N TYR A 6 -5.21 8.89 7.86
CA TYR A 6 -5.50 7.58 7.27
C TYR A 6 -5.23 7.56 5.77
N VAL A 7 -5.68 8.60 5.06
CA VAL A 7 -5.44 8.74 3.62
C VAL A 7 -3.94 8.93 3.34
N ALA A 8 -3.24 9.77 4.11
CA ALA A 8 -1.80 9.97 3.96
C ALA A 8 -1.01 8.67 4.17
N CYS A 9 -1.30 7.91 5.22
CA CYS A 9 -0.68 6.60 5.45
C CYS A 9 -0.94 5.62 4.29
N SER A 10 -2.19 5.54 3.81
CA SER A 10 -2.58 4.65 2.71
C SER A 10 -1.80 4.97 1.43
N VAL A 11 -1.63 6.26 1.11
CA VAL A 11 -0.86 6.71 -0.06
C VAL A 11 0.62 6.33 0.07
N ILE A 12 1.23 6.53 1.24
CA ILE A 12 2.64 6.17 1.47
C ILE A 12 2.85 4.66 1.30
N LEU A 13 1.96 3.84 1.89
CA LEU A 13 1.99 2.38 1.76
C LEU A 13 1.82 1.93 0.30
N PHE A 14 0.96 2.60 -0.47
CA PHE A 14 0.77 2.31 -1.88
C PHE A 14 2.05 2.56 -2.69
N PHE A 15 2.73 3.70 -2.49
CA PHE A 15 4.00 3.98 -3.16
C PHE A 15 5.12 2.99 -2.81
N ILE A 16 5.17 2.54 -1.55
CA ILE A 16 6.10 1.49 -1.11
C ILE A 16 5.81 0.17 -1.85
N GLY A 17 4.54 -0.19 -1.95
CA GLY A 17 4.09 -1.35 -2.73
C GLY A 17 4.51 -1.26 -4.21
N VAL A 18 4.32 -0.09 -4.84
CA VAL A 18 4.75 0.18 -6.23
C VAL A 18 6.25 0.02 -6.39
N TYR A 19 7.03 0.58 -5.46
CA TYR A 19 8.49 0.48 -5.48
C TYR A 19 8.97 -0.98 -5.40
N CYS A 20 8.35 -1.78 -4.53
CA CYS A 20 8.63 -3.23 -4.45
C CYS A 20 8.30 -3.97 -5.76
N LEU A 21 7.25 -3.54 -6.47
CA LEU A 21 6.80 -4.15 -7.73
C LEU A 21 7.76 -3.85 -8.90
N ILE A 22 8.40 -2.67 -8.89
CA ILE A 22 9.40 -2.25 -9.88
C ILE A 22 10.74 -2.96 -9.65
N MET A 23 11.11 -3.23 -8.39
CA MET A 23 12.31 -3.99 -8.01
C MET A 23 12.13 -5.50 -8.28
N LYS A 24 12.07 -5.86 -9.58
CA LYS A 24 11.82 -7.22 -10.12
C LYS A 24 13.00 -8.20 -9.94
N ARG A 25 13.57 -8.31 -8.74
CA ARG A 25 14.65 -9.32 -8.48
C ARG A 25 14.14 -10.67 -8.00
N ASN A 26 13.08 -10.72 -7.18
CA ASN A 26 12.58 -11.98 -6.61
C ASN A 26 11.04 -12.03 -6.64
N MET A 27 10.46 -13.17 -7.03
CA MET A 27 9.01 -13.40 -6.98
C MET A 27 8.41 -13.21 -5.57
N ILE A 28 9.13 -13.64 -4.53
CA ILE A 28 8.70 -13.47 -3.13
C ILE A 28 8.55 -11.98 -2.77
N ARG A 29 9.49 -11.14 -3.21
CA ARG A 29 9.45 -9.68 -2.98
C ARG A 29 8.30 -9.02 -3.73
N LEU A 30 7.98 -9.53 -4.91
CA LEU A 30 6.84 -9.08 -5.69
C LEU A 30 5.51 -9.42 -4.98
N LEU A 31 5.37 -10.64 -4.44
CA LEU A 31 4.20 -11.04 -3.67
C LEU A 31 4.03 -10.19 -2.41
N MET A 32 5.12 -9.95 -1.67
CA MET A 32 5.13 -9.09 -0.48
C MET A 32 4.70 -7.65 -0.81
N GLY A 33 5.20 -7.08 -1.93
CA GLY A 33 4.77 -5.77 -2.40
C GLY A 33 3.28 -5.70 -2.77
N LEU A 34 2.73 -6.81 -3.27
CA LEU A 34 1.32 -6.94 -3.65
C LEU A 34 0.42 -7.01 -2.42
N GLU A 35 0.81 -7.74 -1.37
CA GLU A 35 0.12 -7.73 -0.07
C GLU A 35 0.12 -6.33 0.56
N ILE A 36 1.26 -5.62 0.50
CA ILE A 36 1.36 -4.23 0.99
C ILE A 36 0.41 -3.29 0.22
N MET A 37 0.34 -3.41 -1.11
CA MET A 37 -0.61 -2.64 -1.92
C MET A 37 -2.06 -2.95 -1.54
N MET A 38 -2.42 -4.23 -1.39
CA MET A 38 -3.79 -4.61 -1.02
C MET A 38 -4.18 -4.04 0.36
N ASN A 39 -3.25 -4.05 1.32
CA ASN A 39 -3.50 -3.44 2.63
C ASN A 39 -3.68 -1.92 2.54
N ALA A 40 -2.93 -1.24 1.68
CA ALA A 40 -3.09 0.20 1.43
C ALA A 40 -4.47 0.54 0.84
N VAL A 41 -4.96 -0.27 -0.11
CA VAL A 41 -6.30 -0.11 -0.70
C VAL A 41 -7.38 -0.35 0.34
N ASN A 42 -7.22 -1.35 1.21
CA ASN A 42 -8.18 -1.64 2.27
C ASN A 42 -8.25 -0.51 3.31
N LEU A 43 -7.10 0.06 3.72
CA LEU A 43 -7.05 1.24 4.59
C LEU A 43 -7.73 2.45 3.94
N ASN A 44 -7.56 2.64 2.64
CA ASN A 44 -8.23 3.70 1.91
C ASN A 44 -9.75 3.49 1.89
N PHE A 45 -10.21 2.26 1.71
CA PHE A 45 -11.63 1.91 1.73
C PHE A 45 -12.27 2.18 3.10
N ILE A 46 -11.60 1.81 4.19
CA ILE A 46 -12.04 2.08 5.58
C ILE A 46 -12.03 3.59 5.89
N ALA A 47 -11.10 4.34 5.30
CA ALA A 47 -11.03 5.79 5.49
C ALA A 47 -12.18 6.54 4.80
N PHE A 48 -12.76 5.96 3.74
CA PHE A 48 -13.86 6.54 2.97
C PHE A 48 -15.23 5.90 3.26
N SER A 49 -15.29 4.86 4.11
CA SER A 49 -16.54 4.27 4.64
C SER A 49 -17.04 4.99 5.88
#